data_AF-A0A453ET40-F1
#
_entry.id   AF-A0A453ET40-F1
#
_cell.length_a   1.000
_cell.length_b   1.000
_cell.length_c   1.000
_cell.angle_alpha   90.00
_cell.angle_beta   90.00
_cell.angle_gamma   90.00
#
_symmetry.space_group_name_H-M   'P 1'
#
loop_
_entity.id
_entity.type
_entity.pdbx_description
1 polymer ?
#
loop_
_entity_poly.entity_id
_entity_poly.type
_entity_poly.pdbx_seq_one_letter_code
_entity_poly.pdbx_strand_id
1 'polypeptide(L)'
;MLERSMAQSSEDQALLVEESINHAKEAVMLDIKDGNSWYNLGNAYLTSFFASGAWDKARLHHSIKAYQNAEKDETMKLNPDLYYNCATAYKYLENYESAIRGFEAAALKDPALRADIEVQKIINLLDKLENAMKVPSVTIVSALANCSTGHELTELSHWSHLSFSLDRVMLLNGYAYM
;
A
#
# COMPACT_ATOMS: atom_id res chain seq x y z
N MET A 1 2.65 -12.51 -42.62
CA MET A 1 1.88 -11.77 -41.61
C MET A 1 2.02 -12.52 -40.30
N LEU A 2 2.64 -11.91 -39.29
CA LEU A 2 2.71 -12.47 -37.94
C LEU A 2 1.44 -12.03 -37.21
N GLU A 3 0.52 -12.96 -37.00
CA GLU A 3 -0.65 -12.73 -36.14
C GLU A 3 -0.16 -12.59 -34.70
N ARG A 4 -0.05 -11.34 -34.24
CA ARG A 4 0.10 -11.04 -32.81
C ARG A 4 -1.21 -11.46 -32.13
N SER A 5 -1.20 -12.57 -31.41
CA SER A 5 -2.28 -13.00 -30.51
C SER A 5 -2.39 -12.04 -29.33
N MET A 6 -2.90 -10.83 -29.57
CA MET A 6 -3.13 -9.77 -28.58
C MET A 6 -4.48 -9.95 -27.89
N ALA A 7 -4.76 -11.17 -27.42
CA ALA A 7 -5.95 -11.50 -26.65
C ALA A 7 -5.76 -12.82 -25.88
N GLN A 8 -4.67 -12.95 -25.11
CA GLN A 8 -4.81 -13.74 -23.89
C GLN A 8 -5.66 -12.89 -22.96
N SER A 9 -6.86 -13.36 -22.68
CA SER A 9 -7.86 -12.60 -21.93
C SER A 9 -7.31 -12.25 -20.55
N SER A 10 -7.78 -11.15 -19.95
CA SER A 10 -7.45 -10.84 -18.54
C SER A 10 -7.78 -11.99 -17.60
N GLU A 11 -8.72 -12.84 -18.00
CA GLU A 11 -9.17 -14.04 -17.28
C GLU A 11 -8.10 -15.14 -17.30
N ASP A 12 -7.42 -15.34 -18.44
CA ASP A 12 -6.29 -16.28 -18.54
C ASP A 12 -5.12 -15.86 -17.62
N GLN A 13 -4.87 -14.55 -17.52
CA GLN A 13 -3.82 -14.01 -16.63
C GLN A 13 -4.17 -14.22 -15.15
N ALA A 14 -5.43 -14.01 -14.76
CA ALA A 14 -5.88 -14.23 -13.39
C ALA A 14 -5.76 -15.72 -12.99
N LEU A 15 -6.09 -16.63 -13.90
CA LEU A 15 -5.95 -18.07 -13.69
C LEU A 15 -4.48 -18.46 -13.46
N LEU A 16 -3.57 -18.00 -14.31
CA LEU A 16 -2.12 -18.27 -14.16
C LEU A 16 -1.57 -17.77 -12.82
N VAL A 17 -2.06 -16.64 -12.33
CA VAL A 17 -1.63 -16.07 -11.05
C VAL A 17 -2.16 -16.89 -9.87
N GLU A 18 -3.39 -17.40 -9.92
CA GLU A 18 -3.90 -18.30 -8.89
C GLU A 18 -3.21 -19.67 -8.92
N GLU A 19 -2.89 -20.21 -10.09
CA GLU A 19 -2.07 -21.42 -10.22
C GLU A 19 -0.67 -21.22 -9.59
N SER A 20 -0.04 -20.07 -9.84
CA SER A 20 1.25 -19.71 -9.23
C SER A 20 1.18 -19.72 -7.69
N ILE A 21 0.09 -19.20 -7.12
CA ILE A 21 -0.13 -19.24 -5.67
C ILE A 21 -0.28 -20.68 -5.16
N ASN A 22 -1.00 -21.53 -5.89
CA ASN A 22 -1.18 -22.93 -5.50
C ASN A 22 0.14 -23.70 -5.52
N HIS A 23 0.93 -23.56 -6.58
CA HIS A 23 2.26 -24.18 -6.64
C HIS A 23 3.22 -23.65 -5.57
N ALA A 24 3.18 -22.35 -5.27
CA ALA A 24 4.00 -21.80 -4.19
C ALA A 24 3.58 -22.34 -2.80
N LYS A 25 2.29 -22.59 -2.57
CA LYS A 25 1.81 -23.26 -1.35
C LYS A 25 2.28 -24.71 -1.29
N GLU A 26 2.22 -25.44 -2.40
CA GLU A 26 2.73 -26.81 -2.49
C GLU A 26 4.23 -26.87 -2.16
N ALA A 27 5.04 -25.93 -2.67
CA ALA A 27 6.46 -25.82 -2.35
C ALA A 27 6.70 -25.61 -0.84
N VAL A 28 5.94 -24.70 -0.21
CA VAL A 28 6.00 -24.48 1.24
C VAL A 28 5.59 -25.72 2.03
N MET A 29 4.63 -26.52 1.54
CA MET A 29 4.22 -27.76 2.21
C MET A 29 5.29 -28.86 2.12
N LEU A 30 6.15 -28.84 1.09
CA LEU A 30 7.26 -29.79 0.96
C LEU A 30 8.37 -29.50 1.99
N ASP A 31 8.67 -28.23 2.25
CA ASP A 31 9.56 -27.82 3.34
C ASP A 31 9.10 -26.49 3.95
N ILE A 32 8.47 -26.56 5.13
CA ILE A 32 7.97 -25.38 5.85
C ILE A 32 9.09 -24.49 6.40
N LYS A 33 10.34 -24.96 6.41
CA LYS A 33 11.51 -24.20 6.88
C LYS A 33 12.24 -23.48 5.74
N ASP A 34 11.97 -23.82 4.49
CA ASP A 34 12.61 -23.18 3.34
C ASP A 34 12.10 -21.75 3.17
N GLY A 35 12.97 -20.79 3.43
CA GLY A 35 12.65 -19.38 3.28
C GLY A 35 12.42 -18.96 1.83
N ASN A 36 13.00 -19.64 0.84
CA ASN A 36 12.77 -19.32 -0.57
C ASN A 36 11.34 -19.69 -1.00
N SER A 37 10.83 -20.84 -0.58
CA SER A 37 9.44 -21.23 -0.80
C SER A 37 8.46 -20.21 -0.20
N TRP A 38 8.72 -19.75 1.03
CA TRP A 38 7.92 -18.69 1.66
C TRP A 38 8.02 -17.36 0.92
N TYR A 39 9.21 -16.98 0.46
CA TYR A 39 9.42 -15.76 -0.32
C TYR A 39 8.68 -15.82 -1.65
N ASN A 40 8.72 -16.94 -2.36
CA ASN A 40 7.98 -17.16 -3.61
C ASN A 40 6.47 -17.11 -3.40
N LEU A 41 5.97 -17.67 -2.29
CA LEU A 41 4.57 -17.54 -1.91
C LEU A 41 4.19 -16.07 -1.66
N GLY A 42 5.08 -15.30 -1.01
CA GLY A 42 4.91 -13.86 -0.82
C GLY A 42 4.81 -13.10 -2.14
N ASN A 43 5.71 -13.41 -3.09
CA ASN A 43 5.73 -12.81 -4.42
C ASN A 43 4.48 -13.18 -5.24
N ALA A 44 4.00 -14.42 -5.14
CA ALA A 44 2.78 -14.87 -5.81
C ALA A 44 1.55 -14.09 -5.30
N TYR A 45 1.44 -13.90 -3.98
CA TYR A 45 0.39 -13.07 -3.40
C TYR A 45 0.49 -11.59 -3.77
N LEU A 46 1.70 -11.02 -3.79
CA LEU A 46 1.92 -9.63 -4.19
C LEU A 46 1.56 -9.42 -5.68
N THR A 47 1.91 -10.39 -6.53
CA THR A 47 1.56 -10.38 -7.95
C THR A 47 0.04 -10.48 -8.13
N SER A 48 -0.63 -11.35 -7.39
CA SER A 48 -2.11 -11.46 -7.35
C SER A 48 -2.79 -10.16 -6.94
N PHE A 49 -2.23 -9.43 -5.98
CA PHE A 49 -2.73 -8.10 -5.62
C PHE A 49 -2.69 -7.14 -6.83
N PHE A 50 -1.57 -7.06 -7.54
CA PHE A 50 -1.46 -6.18 -8.71
C PHE A 50 -2.29 -6.65 -9.90
N ALA A 51 -2.30 -7.96 -10.17
CA ALA A 51 -3.05 -8.56 -11.28
C ALA A 51 -4.57 -8.39 -11.12
N SER A 52 -5.06 -8.36 -9.88
CA SER A 52 -6.49 -8.11 -9.59
C SER A 52 -6.87 -6.64 -9.66
N GLY A 53 -5.94 -5.71 -9.91
CA GLY A 53 -6.20 -4.27 -9.96
C GLY A 53 -5.97 -3.53 -8.64
N ALA A 54 -5.16 -4.10 -7.74
CA ALA A 54 -4.65 -3.45 -6.54
C ALA A 54 -5.72 -3.02 -5.50
N TRP A 55 -6.83 -3.75 -5.40
CA TRP A 55 -7.90 -3.47 -4.42
C TRP A 55 -8.02 -4.53 -3.31
N ASP A 56 -7.58 -5.77 -3.53
CA ASP A 56 -7.69 -6.85 -2.54
C ASP A 56 -6.58 -6.75 -1.47
N LYS A 57 -6.84 -5.94 -0.43
CA LYS A 57 -5.92 -5.79 0.71
C LYS A 57 -5.63 -7.11 1.43
N ALA A 58 -6.49 -8.14 1.32
CA ALA A 58 -6.21 -9.43 1.94
C ALA A 58 -5.00 -10.12 1.29
N ARG A 59 -4.79 -9.94 -0.03
CA ARG A 59 -3.60 -10.46 -0.73
C ARG A 59 -2.31 -9.82 -0.22
N LEU A 60 -2.31 -8.52 0.10
CA LEU A 60 -1.17 -7.85 0.73
C LEU A 60 -0.87 -8.46 2.12
N HIS A 61 -1.89 -8.70 2.94
CA HIS A 61 -1.69 -9.34 4.24
C HIS A 61 -1.14 -10.77 4.11
N HIS A 62 -1.60 -11.55 3.14
CA HIS A 62 -1.04 -12.87 2.88
C HIS A 62 0.42 -12.80 2.42
N SER A 63 0.74 -11.86 1.53
CA SER A 63 2.10 -11.61 1.07
C SER A 63 3.06 -11.27 2.22
N ILE A 64 2.66 -10.34 3.09
CA ILE A 64 3.45 -9.93 4.26
C ILE A 64 3.68 -11.10 5.21
N LYS A 65 2.64 -11.90 5.52
CA LYS A 65 2.79 -13.09 6.37
C LYS A 65 3.76 -14.11 5.77
N ALA A 66 3.76 -14.28 4.45
CA ALA A 66 4.69 -15.17 3.78
C ALA A 66 6.13 -14.64 3.87
N TYR A 67 6.36 -13.35 3.62
CA TYR A 67 7.69 -12.74 3.80
C TYR A 67 8.20 -12.81 5.24
N GLN A 68 7.34 -12.58 6.24
CA GLN A 68 7.70 -12.73 7.65
C GLN A 68 8.08 -14.17 8.02
N ASN A 69 7.51 -15.17 7.36
CA ASN A 69 7.95 -16.56 7.52
C ASN A 69 9.27 -16.82 6.78
N ALA A 70 9.46 -16.22 5.59
CA ALA A 70 10.72 -16.31 4.84
C ALA A 70 11.90 -15.75 5.65
N GLU A 71 11.71 -14.64 6.37
CA GLU A 71 12.75 -14.01 7.19
C GLU A 71 13.23 -14.88 8.36
N LYS A 72 12.46 -15.91 8.76
CA LYS A 72 12.88 -16.86 9.80
C LYS A 72 14.02 -17.77 9.33
N ASP A 73 14.21 -17.91 8.02
CA ASP A 73 15.36 -18.59 7.43
C ASP A 73 16.56 -17.63 7.40
N GLU A 74 17.67 -18.04 8.04
CA GLU A 74 18.90 -17.24 8.10
C GLU A 74 19.48 -16.93 6.72
N THR A 75 19.29 -17.81 5.74
CA THR A 75 19.78 -17.59 4.38
C THR A 75 19.04 -16.45 3.68
N MET A 76 17.76 -16.25 4.02
CA MET A 76 16.91 -15.23 3.44
C MET A 76 17.07 -13.86 4.09
N LYS A 77 17.58 -13.78 5.32
CA LYS A 77 17.86 -12.50 5.99
C LYS A 77 18.88 -11.65 5.25
N LEU A 78 19.70 -12.24 4.39
CA LEU A 78 20.66 -11.49 3.57
C LEU A 78 20.07 -11.02 2.24
N ASN A 79 18.87 -11.50 1.86
CA ASN A 79 18.24 -11.16 0.59
C ASN A 79 17.61 -9.75 0.64
N PRO A 80 18.14 -8.75 -0.09
CA PRO A 80 17.57 -7.40 -0.12
C PRO A 80 16.16 -7.35 -0.72
N ASP A 81 15.85 -8.20 -1.70
CA ASP A 81 14.56 -8.21 -2.41
C ASP A 81 13.41 -8.62 -1.48
N LEU A 82 13.68 -9.51 -0.52
CA LEU A 82 12.72 -9.87 0.51
C LEU A 82 12.23 -8.64 1.28
N TYR A 83 13.16 -7.80 1.72
CA TYR A 83 12.84 -6.57 2.46
C TYR A 83 12.15 -5.53 1.57
N TYR A 84 12.62 -5.38 0.33
CA TYR A 84 12.04 -4.45 -0.62
C TYR A 84 10.59 -4.80 -0.99
N ASN A 85 10.32 -6.07 -1.27
CA ASN A 85 8.98 -6.53 -1.63
C ASN A 85 8.02 -6.47 -0.43
N CYS A 86 8.50 -6.83 0.76
CA CYS A 86 7.72 -6.68 1.99
C CYS A 86 7.39 -5.21 2.29
N ALA A 87 8.37 -4.31 2.15
CA ALA A 87 8.18 -2.86 2.28
C ALA A 87 7.18 -2.31 1.26
N THR A 88 7.24 -2.81 0.02
CA THR A 88 6.28 -2.47 -1.02
C THR A 88 4.86 -2.87 -0.61
N ALA A 89 4.67 -4.09 -0.08
CA ALA A 89 3.36 -4.52 0.41
C ALA A 89 2.84 -3.63 1.55
N TYR A 90 3.70 -3.24 2.50
CA TYR A 90 3.35 -2.28 3.55
C TYR A 90 3.01 -0.89 3.02
N LYS A 91 3.73 -0.40 1.99
CA LYS A 91 3.46 0.88 1.32
C LYS A 91 2.04 0.91 0.75
N TYR A 92 1.59 -0.17 0.09
CA TYR A 92 0.23 -0.27 -0.44
C TYR A 92 -0.85 -0.49 0.64
N LEU A 93 -0.47 -0.95 1.83
CA LEU A 93 -1.34 -0.93 3.02
C LEU A 93 -1.33 0.42 3.75
N GLU A 94 -0.59 1.42 3.25
CA GLU A 94 -0.41 2.74 3.87
C GLU A 94 0.24 2.66 5.27
N ASN A 95 0.88 1.54 5.59
CA ASN A 95 1.72 1.40 6.77
C ASN A 95 3.12 1.93 6.45
N TYR A 96 3.21 3.26 6.37
CA TYR A 96 4.42 3.95 5.93
C TYR A 96 5.61 3.74 6.89
N GLU A 97 5.35 3.58 8.19
CA GLU A 97 6.40 3.28 9.19
C GLU A 97 7.10 1.95 8.86
N SER A 98 6.33 0.89 8.62
CA SER A 98 6.90 -0.43 8.29
C SER A 98 7.53 -0.44 6.91
N ALA A 99 6.95 0.30 5.95
CA ALA A 99 7.51 0.44 4.61
C ALA A 99 8.89 1.12 4.64
N ILE A 100 9.04 2.23 5.37
CA ILE A 100 10.33 2.93 5.51
C ILE A 100 11.39 1.99 6.09
N ARG A 101 11.09 1.33 7.22
CA ARG A 101 12.03 0.38 7.84
C ARG A 101 12.45 -0.73 6.89
N GLY A 102 11.52 -1.28 6.12
CA GLY A 102 11.83 -2.33 5.15
C GLY A 102 12.68 -1.83 3.98
N PHE A 103 12.41 -0.64 3.44
CA PHE A 103 13.23 -0.05 2.38
C PHE A 103 14.64 0.33 2.87
N GLU A 104 14.77 0.87 4.07
CA GLU A 104 16.08 1.11 4.71
C GLU A 104 16.85 -0.19 4.90
N ALA A 105 16.18 -1.25 5.37
CA ALA A 105 16.79 -2.57 5.54
C ALA A 105 17.23 -3.19 4.21
N ALA A 106 16.51 -2.92 3.11
CA ALA A 106 16.90 -3.33 1.76
C ALA A 106 18.11 -2.54 1.26
N ALA A 107 18.09 -1.20 1.39
CA ALA A 107 19.19 -0.32 1.00
C ALA A 107 20.50 -0.61 1.76
N LEU A 108 20.40 -1.02 3.03
CA LEU A 108 21.56 -1.40 3.83
C LEU A 108 22.22 -2.69 3.31
N LYS A 109 21.42 -3.62 2.78
CA LYS A 109 21.91 -4.91 2.25
C LYS A 109 22.42 -4.78 0.83
N ASP A 110 21.69 -4.06 -0.01
CA ASP A 110 22.10 -3.73 -1.37
C ASP A 110 21.81 -2.26 -1.70
N PRO A 111 22.82 -1.39 -1.57
CA PRO A 111 22.71 0.01 -1.98
C PRO A 111 22.42 0.21 -3.47
N ALA A 112 22.73 -0.77 -4.35
CA ALA A 112 22.50 -0.66 -5.78
C ALA A 112 21.01 -0.79 -6.15
N LEU A 113 20.19 -1.37 -5.28
CA LEU A 113 18.73 -1.45 -5.43
C LEU A 113 18.07 -0.06 -5.32
N ARG A 114 18.76 0.93 -4.76
CA ARG A 114 18.31 2.31 -4.58
C ARG A 114 16.95 2.43 -3.84
N ALA A 115 16.75 1.57 -2.83
CA ALA A 115 15.55 1.58 -2.00
C ALA A 115 15.42 2.85 -1.15
N ASP A 116 16.52 3.59 -0.94
CA ASP A 116 16.55 4.93 -0.35
C ASP A 116 15.67 5.94 -1.11
N ILE A 117 15.53 5.80 -2.44
CA ILE A 117 14.62 6.63 -3.23
C ILE A 117 13.17 6.44 -2.79
N GLU A 118 12.76 5.20 -2.50
CA GLU A 118 11.40 4.90 -2.06
C GLU A 118 11.13 5.51 -0.68
N VAL A 119 12.13 5.48 0.22
CA VAL A 119 12.06 6.18 1.52
C VAL A 119 11.83 7.68 1.31
N GLN A 120 12.63 8.33 0.45
CA GLN A 120 12.49 9.76 0.18
C GLN A 120 11.12 10.11 -0.43
N LYS A 121 10.58 9.25 -1.32
CA LYS A 121 9.24 9.43 -1.88
C LYS A 121 8.16 9.38 -0.81
N ILE A 122 8.26 8.46 0.15
CA ILE A 122 7.30 8.35 1.25
C ILE A 122 7.40 9.57 2.16
N ILE A 123 8.61 10.00 2.56
CA ILE A 123 8.80 11.20 3.39
C ILE A 123 8.20 12.43 2.70
N ASN A 124 8.53 12.64 1.41
CA ASN A 124 7.99 13.76 0.65
C ASN A 124 6.46 13.73 0.53
N LEU A 125 5.85 12.54 0.47
CA LEU A 125 4.40 12.38 0.46
C LEU A 125 3.81 12.80 1.81
N LEU A 126 4.39 12.30 2.92
CA LEU A 126 3.93 12.62 4.27
C LEU A 126 4.06 14.11 4.58
N ASP A 127 5.17 14.75 4.21
CA ASP A 127 5.38 16.19 4.35
C ASP A 127 4.32 17.00 3.58
N LYS A 128 3.95 16.57 2.37
CA LYS A 128 2.90 17.22 1.58
C LYS A 128 1.52 17.07 2.24
N LEU A 129 1.22 15.90 2.79
CA LEU A 129 -0.03 15.66 3.50
C LEU A 129 -0.11 16.51 4.77
N GLU A 130 0.97 16.56 5.55
CA GLU A 130 1.04 17.40 6.75
C GLU A 130 0.84 18.88 6.42
N ASN A 131 1.51 19.38 5.37
CA ASN A 131 1.36 20.76 4.94
C ASN A 131 -0.07 21.06 4.43
N ALA A 132 -0.70 20.13 3.71
CA ALA A 132 -2.08 20.28 3.25
C ALA A 132 -3.07 20.34 4.42
N MET A 133 -2.83 19.55 5.48
CA MET A 133 -3.66 19.55 6.70
C MET A 133 -3.46 20.80 7.57
N LYS A 134 -2.29 21.44 7.52
CA LYS A 134 -2.02 22.71 8.22
C LYS A 134 -2.73 23.92 7.59
N VAL A 135 -3.25 23.80 6.37
CA VAL A 135 -4.07 24.84 5.75
C VAL A 135 -5.45 24.86 6.41
N PRO A 136 -5.90 25.97 7.01
CA PRO A 136 -7.23 26.04 7.60
C PRO A 136 -8.31 25.70 6.56
N SER A 137 -9.28 24.85 6.92
CA SER A 137 -10.35 24.40 6.00
C SER A 137 -11.07 25.55 5.29
N VAL A 138 -11.15 26.73 5.92
CA VAL A 138 -11.72 27.97 5.36
C VAL A 138 -10.93 28.47 4.13
N THR A 139 -9.60 28.31 4.13
CA THR A 139 -8.73 28.71 3.02
C THR A 139 -8.85 27.75 1.83
N ILE A 140 -9.06 26.45 2.08
CA ILE A 140 -9.28 25.45 1.01
C ILE A 140 -10.66 25.68 0.36
N VAL A 141 -11.71 25.89 1.16
CA VAL A 141 -13.06 26.17 0.64
C VAL A 141 -13.09 27.46 -0.19
N SER A 142 -12.40 28.52 0.25
CA SER A 142 -12.31 29.77 -0.51
C SER A 142 -11.45 29.65 -1.78
N ALA A 143 -10.36 28.87 -1.75
CA ALA A 143 -9.56 28.59 -2.94
C ALA A 143 -10.31 27.73 -3.97
N LEU A 144 -11.09 26.73 -3.53
CA LEU A 144 -11.95 25.92 -4.39
C LEU A 144 -13.13 26.73 -4.95
N ALA A 145 -13.71 27.64 -4.16
CA ALA A 145 -14.74 28.56 -4.64
C ALA A 145 -14.21 29.51 -5.74
N ASN A 146 -12.95 29.94 -5.64
CA ASN A 146 -12.29 30.76 -6.66
C ASN A 146 -11.85 29.97 -7.90
N CYS A 147 -11.74 28.65 -7.82
CA CYS A 147 -11.44 27.79 -8.97
C CYS A 147 -12.69 27.50 -9.83
N SER A 148 -13.89 27.71 -9.28
CA SER A 148 -15.17 27.38 -9.90
C SER A 148 -15.85 28.54 -10.63
N THR A 149 -15.13 29.60 -11.04
CA THR A 149 -15.70 30.61 -11.94
C THR A 149 -15.79 30.06 -13.37
N GLY A 150 -16.75 29.16 -13.57
CA GLY A 150 -17.08 28.49 -14.81
C GLY A 150 -18.33 27.63 -14.64
N HIS A 151 -19.48 28.31 -14.53
CA HIS A 151 -20.86 27.80 -14.53
C HIS A 151 -21.42 27.16 -13.25
N GLU A 152 -22.40 27.88 -12.69
CA GLU A 152 -23.58 27.47 -11.88
C GLU A 152 -23.44 26.35 -10.84
N LEU A 153 -23.50 26.71 -9.55
CA LEU A 153 -24.21 25.91 -8.53
C LEU A 153 -24.80 26.83 -7.44
N THR A 154 -26.05 27.24 -7.61
CA THR A 154 -26.93 27.69 -6.52
C THR A 154 -27.41 26.49 -5.72
N GLU A 155 -26.57 25.86 -4.89
CA GLU A 155 -27.05 24.87 -3.90
C GLU A 155 -26.07 24.54 -2.74
N LEU A 156 -25.10 25.40 -2.44
CA LEU A 156 -24.15 25.20 -1.33
C LEU A 156 -24.39 26.08 -0.09
N SER A 157 -25.55 26.74 0.03
CA SER A 157 -25.95 27.44 1.25
C SER A 157 -26.60 26.52 2.30
N HIS A 158 -26.94 25.27 1.96
CA HIS A 158 -27.61 24.35 2.87
C HIS A 158 -26.63 23.58 3.79
N TRP A 159 -25.35 23.50 3.43
CA TRP A 159 -24.34 22.74 4.19
C TRP A 159 -23.56 23.57 5.22
N SER A 160 -23.70 24.90 5.23
CA SER A 160 -23.07 25.75 6.26
C SER A 160 -23.68 25.54 7.66
N HIS A 161 -24.95 25.12 7.73
CA HIS A 161 -25.64 24.88 9.00
C HIS A 161 -25.34 23.51 9.62
N LEU A 162 -24.79 22.55 8.88
CA LEU A 162 -24.48 21.20 9.39
C LEU A 162 -23.08 21.07 10.01
N SER A 163 -22.19 22.06 9.83
CA SER A 163 -20.86 22.03 10.48
C SER A 163 -20.91 22.36 11.98
N PHE A 164 -22.01 22.89 12.50
CA PHE A 164 -22.15 23.25 13.92
C PHE A 164 -22.59 22.08 14.83
N SER A 165 -22.83 20.88 14.28
CA SER A 165 -23.34 19.73 15.04
C SER A 165 -22.29 18.70 15.46
N LEU A 166 -21.05 18.75 14.93
CA LEU A 166 -20.01 17.78 15.31
C LEU A 166 -19.21 18.18 16.56
N ASP A 167 -19.15 19.48 16.90
CA ASP A 167 -18.52 19.94 18.15
C ASP A 167 -19.32 19.58 19.41
N ARG A 168 -20.60 19.19 19.27
CA ARG A 168 -21.43 18.78 20.43
C ARG A 168 -21.33 17.28 20.75
N VAL A 169 -20.76 16.46 19.87
CA VAL A 169 -20.60 15.01 20.11
C VAL A 169 -19.29 14.67 20.83
N MET A 170 -18.24 15.50 20.71
CA MET A 170 -17.00 15.31 21.47
C MET A 170 -17.06 15.81 22.92
N LEU A 171 -18.07 16.61 23.30
CA LEU A 171 -18.25 17.08 24.68
C LEU A 171 -19.09 16.13 25.57
N LEU A 172 -19.62 15.03 25.04
CA LEU A 172 -20.47 14.08 25.78
C LEU A 172 -19.78 12.77 26.21
N ASN A 173 -18.54 12.52 25.79
CA ASN A 173 -17.77 11.34 26.22
C ASN A 173 -16.56 11.76 27.07
N GLY A 174 -16.85 12.27 28.27
CA GLY A 174 -15.87 12.76 29.24
C GLY A 174 -14.69 11.80 29.50
N TYR A 175 -13.54 12.14 28.91
CA TYR A 175 -12.23 11.74 29.40
C TYR A 175 -11.55 12.98 29.98
N ALA A 176 -11.54 13.05 31.31
CA ALA A 176 -10.90 14.10 32.07
C ALA A 176 -9.38 13.90 32.12
N TYR A 177 -8.63 14.96 31.83
CA TYR A 177 -7.31 15.20 32.44
C TYR A 177 -7.37 16.59 33.07
N MET A 178 -7.39 16.58 34.42
CA MET A 178 -7.22 17.66 35.41
C MET A 178 -7.82 19.04 35.10
#